data_AF-A0A386PWA4-F1
#
_entry.id   AF-A0A386PWA4-F1
#
_cell.length_a   1.000
_cell.length_b   1.000
_cell.length_c   1.000
_cell.angle_alpha   90.00
_cell.angle_beta   90.00
_cell.angle_gamma   90.00
#
_symmetry.space_group_name_H-M   'P 1'
#
loop_
_entity.id
_entity.type
_entity.pdbx_description
1 polymer ?
#
loop_
_entity_poly.entity_id
_entity_poly.type
_entity_poly.pdbx_seq_one_letter_code
_entity_poly.pdbx_strand_id
1 'polypeptide(L)'
;MTNNTKSLPFNTVDSWAIWNTPSESLANKSDAEREKLFGAYYQPETFPADALTGDIAEQLQQVKYVLVGLNPGNAAVKQDPNTNFLNFHGAKKSMDYRLAAALYNTDMWGAFMTDLTPVIESDSRKVNPSQEDVANLEKHLDELNIPATATIVAVGNASNKALAEYAKRNVVTIPHYSGANGHWNAEKVHAKILEITK
;
A
#
# COMPACT_ATOMS: atom_id res chain seq x y z
N MET A 1 9.37 22.82 9.24
CA MET A 1 9.46 22.60 7.78
C MET A 1 8.03 22.39 7.31
N THR A 2 7.55 23.20 6.36
CA THR A 2 6.19 23.08 5.83
C THR A 2 6.17 21.99 4.77
N ASN A 3 5.55 20.84 5.07
CA ASN A 3 5.28 19.80 4.08
C ASN A 3 4.41 20.39 2.98
N ASN A 4 5.02 20.78 1.86
CA ASN A 4 4.34 21.49 0.78
C ASN A 4 3.63 20.46 -0.13
N THR A 5 2.66 19.73 0.44
CA THR A 5 1.84 18.75 -0.31
C THR A 5 0.95 19.42 -1.36
N LYS A 6 0.75 20.74 -1.29
CA LYS A 6 -0.13 21.51 -2.19
C LYS A 6 0.32 21.58 -3.67
N SER A 7 1.55 21.16 -4.01
CA SER A 7 2.04 21.15 -5.40
C SER A 7 2.18 19.76 -6.02
N LEU A 8 2.05 18.69 -5.23
CA LEU A 8 2.19 17.32 -5.73
C LEU A 8 0.80 16.75 -6.08
N PRO A 9 0.65 16.04 -7.22
CA PRO A 9 -0.65 15.59 -7.72
C PRO A 9 -1.17 14.34 -7.00
N PHE A 10 -1.10 14.29 -5.67
CA PHE A 10 -1.67 13.19 -4.90
C PHE A 10 -3.18 13.05 -5.14
N ASN A 11 -3.65 11.82 -5.15
CA ASN A 11 -5.06 11.48 -5.22
C ASN A 11 -5.53 10.83 -3.90
N THR A 12 -6.83 10.56 -3.79
CA THR A 12 -7.45 10.06 -2.56
C THR A 12 -7.13 8.59 -2.23
N VAL A 13 -6.51 7.85 -3.16
CA VAL A 13 -6.11 6.44 -2.95
C VAL A 13 -4.62 6.30 -2.65
N ASP A 14 -3.88 7.39 -2.74
CA ASP A 14 -2.46 7.43 -2.42
C ASP A 14 -2.22 7.36 -0.91
N SER A 15 -1.17 6.63 -0.54
CA SER A 15 -0.76 6.43 0.85
C SER A 15 0.72 6.02 0.92
N TRP A 16 1.21 5.77 2.13
CA TRP A 16 2.53 5.25 2.41
C TRP A 16 2.41 4.03 3.32
N ALA A 17 3.28 3.05 3.11
CA ALA A 17 3.34 1.81 3.87
C ALA A 17 3.92 2.05 5.27
N ILE A 18 3.24 2.90 6.03
CA ILE A 18 3.60 3.36 7.37
C ILE A 18 2.31 3.37 8.19
N TRP A 19 2.36 2.71 9.35
CA TRP A 19 1.27 2.65 10.29
C TRP A 19 1.76 2.95 11.70
N ASN A 20 0.84 3.32 12.58
CA ASN A 20 1.08 3.34 14.01
C ASN A 20 1.56 1.96 14.47
N THR A 21 2.71 1.92 15.15
CA THR A 21 3.31 0.68 15.64
C THR A 21 2.87 0.40 17.07
N PRO A 22 2.59 -0.87 17.43
CA PRO A 22 2.32 -1.26 18.81
C PRO A 22 3.43 -0.77 19.76
N SER A 23 3.05 -0.29 20.95
CA SER A 23 4.00 0.15 21.98
C SER A 23 4.75 -1.01 22.66
N GLU A 24 4.21 -2.23 22.57
CA GLU A 24 4.89 -3.44 23.01
C GLU A 24 6.03 -3.82 22.05
N SER A 25 7.14 -4.31 22.59
CA SER A 25 8.27 -4.79 21.79
C SER A 25 7.87 -5.95 20.86
N LEU A 26 8.22 -5.81 19.59
CA LEU A 26 7.95 -6.79 18.53
C LEU A 26 9.14 -7.73 18.25
N ALA A 27 10.31 -7.52 18.87
CA ALA A 27 11.57 -8.16 18.49
C ALA A 27 11.57 -9.70 18.60
N ASN A 28 10.78 -10.25 19.53
CA ASN A 28 10.71 -11.70 19.80
C ASN A 28 9.35 -12.31 19.42
N LYS A 29 8.55 -11.61 18.62
CA LYS A 29 7.21 -12.04 18.22
C LYS A 29 7.27 -12.78 16.89
N SER A 30 6.57 -13.89 16.78
CA SER A 30 6.28 -14.53 15.50
C SER A 30 5.49 -13.59 14.58
N ASP A 31 5.48 -13.86 13.27
CA ASP A 31 4.69 -13.08 12.30
C ASP A 31 3.20 -13.06 12.65
N ALA A 32 2.67 -14.17 13.12
CA ALA A 32 1.28 -14.28 13.56
C ALA A 32 1.00 -13.45 14.84
N GLU A 33 1.92 -13.39 15.78
CA GLU A 33 1.80 -12.54 16.97
C GLU A 33 1.92 -11.05 16.61
N ARG A 34 2.84 -10.69 15.71
CA ARG A 34 2.96 -9.32 15.18
C ARG A 34 1.67 -8.89 14.52
N GLU A 35 1.09 -9.72 13.64
CA GLU A 35 -0.21 -9.44 13.00
C GLU A 35 -1.32 -9.16 14.03
N LYS A 36 -1.41 -9.98 15.09
CA LYS A 36 -2.41 -9.79 16.16
C LYS A 36 -2.19 -8.47 16.90
N LEU A 37 -0.94 -8.12 17.22
CA LEU A 37 -0.61 -6.88 17.91
C LEU A 37 -0.93 -5.65 17.06
N PHE A 38 -0.55 -5.65 15.78
CA PHE A 38 -0.93 -4.60 14.84
C PHE A 38 -2.45 -4.49 14.72
N GLY A 39 -3.18 -5.61 14.63
CA GLY A 39 -4.65 -5.62 14.57
C GLY A 39 -5.33 -5.09 15.85
N ALA A 40 -4.75 -5.36 17.02
CA ALA A 40 -5.22 -4.82 18.30
C ALA A 40 -4.99 -3.31 18.39
N TYR A 41 -3.83 -2.83 17.91
CA TYR A 41 -3.43 -1.43 17.98
C TYR A 41 -3.99 -0.56 16.84
N TYR A 42 -4.47 -1.18 15.76
CA TYR A 42 -4.93 -0.50 14.55
C TYR A 42 -6.01 0.55 14.82
N GLN A 43 -5.71 1.79 14.48
CA GLN A 43 -6.64 2.92 14.47
C GLN A 43 -7.15 3.14 13.05
N PRO A 44 -8.46 2.95 12.78
CA PRO A 44 -9.01 3.16 11.45
C PRO A 44 -8.87 4.61 10.99
N GLU A 45 -8.85 4.81 9.67
CA GLU A 45 -8.92 6.15 9.05
C GLU A 45 -7.88 7.12 9.63
N THR A 46 -6.67 6.61 9.87
CA THR A 46 -5.59 7.34 10.53
C THR A 46 -4.27 7.06 9.81
N PHE A 47 -3.43 8.08 9.70
CA PHE A 47 -2.07 7.96 9.19
C PHE A 47 -1.08 8.68 10.12
N PRO A 48 0.05 8.06 10.48
CA PRO A 48 1.06 8.68 11.34
C PRO A 48 1.85 9.73 10.54
N ALA A 49 1.26 10.90 10.29
CA ALA A 49 1.85 11.94 9.44
C ALA A 49 3.26 12.38 9.87
N ASP A 50 3.53 12.37 11.18
CA ASP A 50 4.85 12.70 11.74
C ASP A 50 5.96 11.69 11.37
N ALA A 51 5.60 10.50 10.89
CA ALA A 51 6.55 9.51 10.39
C ALA A 51 7.09 9.86 8.99
N LEU A 52 6.39 10.69 8.21
CA LEU A 52 6.92 11.28 6.98
C LEU A 52 7.78 12.49 7.35
N THR A 53 9.07 12.24 7.58
CA THR A 53 10.02 13.28 7.99
C THR A 53 10.76 13.90 6.81
N GLY A 54 10.81 15.23 6.74
CA GLY A 54 11.51 15.93 5.66
C GLY A 54 10.63 16.23 4.45
N ASP A 55 11.25 16.46 3.28
CA ASP A 55 10.54 16.85 2.07
C ASP A 55 9.95 15.62 1.36
N ILE A 56 8.62 15.59 1.23
CA ILE A 56 7.89 14.50 0.56
C ILE A 56 8.30 14.37 -0.92
N ALA A 57 8.61 15.47 -1.61
CA ALA A 57 9.06 15.44 -2.99
C ALA A 57 10.43 14.75 -3.12
N GLU A 58 11.33 14.96 -2.14
CA GLU A 58 12.62 14.26 -2.09
C GLU A 58 12.44 12.78 -1.74
N GLN A 59 11.51 12.45 -0.85
CA GLN A 59 11.20 11.05 -0.51
C GLN A 59 10.65 10.27 -1.71
N LEU A 60 9.75 10.86 -2.50
CA LEU A 60 9.19 10.23 -3.70
C LEU A 60 10.29 9.81 -4.69
N GLN A 61 11.34 10.61 -4.85
CA GLN A 61 12.48 10.31 -5.71
C GLN A 61 13.35 9.15 -5.19
N GLN A 62 13.20 8.76 -3.92
CA GLN A 62 13.93 7.66 -3.29
C GLN A 62 13.08 6.38 -3.18
N VAL A 63 11.82 6.41 -3.61
CA VAL A 63 10.91 5.26 -3.55
C VAL A 63 11.48 4.10 -4.38
N LYS A 64 11.74 2.97 -3.71
CA LYS A 64 12.19 1.72 -4.33
C LYS A 64 11.04 0.78 -4.66
N TYR A 65 9.94 0.86 -3.90
CA TYR A 65 8.81 -0.04 -4.00
C TYR A 65 7.50 0.75 -4.02
N VAL A 66 6.58 0.35 -4.88
CA VAL A 66 5.22 0.88 -4.93
C VAL A 66 4.23 -0.26 -4.75
N LEU A 67 3.48 -0.28 -3.64
CA LEU A 67 2.45 -1.29 -3.44
C LEU A 67 1.18 -0.87 -4.16
N VAL A 68 0.67 -1.75 -5.02
CA VAL A 68 -0.49 -1.44 -5.85
C VAL A 68 -1.62 -2.41 -5.53
N GLY A 69 -2.65 -1.89 -4.85
CA GLY A 69 -3.93 -2.56 -4.66
C GLY A 69 -4.73 -2.61 -5.96
N LEU A 70 -5.81 -3.38 -5.97
CA LEU A 70 -6.67 -3.45 -7.15
C LEU A 70 -7.46 -2.15 -7.30
N ASN A 71 -8.23 -1.80 -6.27
CA ASN A 71 -9.20 -0.72 -6.32
C ASN A 71 -9.73 -0.39 -4.90
N PRO A 72 -10.32 0.81 -4.70
CA PRO A 72 -10.97 1.14 -3.44
C PRO A 72 -12.26 0.35 -3.22
N GLY A 73 -12.48 -0.14 -2.01
CA GLY A 73 -13.77 -0.70 -1.61
C GLY A 73 -14.84 0.37 -1.35
N ASN A 74 -16.11 -0.03 -1.16
CA ASN A 74 -17.24 0.90 -0.96
C ASN A 74 -17.12 1.82 0.28
N ALA A 75 -16.17 1.56 1.17
CA ALA A 75 -15.87 2.45 2.30
C ALA A 75 -15.25 3.78 1.84
N ALA A 76 -14.59 3.81 0.67
CA ALA A 76 -13.94 5.00 0.13
C ALA A 76 -14.91 6.16 -0.14
N VAL A 77 -16.19 5.88 -0.41
CA VAL A 77 -17.24 6.91 -0.64
C VAL A 77 -17.43 7.84 0.58
N LYS A 78 -17.02 7.40 1.76
CA LYS A 78 -17.17 8.17 3.01
C LYS A 78 -15.89 8.87 3.46
N GLN A 79 -14.78 8.69 2.74
CA GLN A 79 -13.51 9.33 3.11
C GLN A 79 -13.56 10.83 2.78
N ASP A 80 -13.03 11.65 3.69
CA ASP A 80 -12.91 13.09 3.45
C ASP A 80 -11.85 13.33 2.36
N PRO A 81 -12.21 13.94 1.21
CA PRO A 81 -11.28 14.20 0.13
C PRO A 81 -10.14 15.17 0.51
N ASN A 82 -10.24 15.87 1.64
CA ASN A 82 -9.18 16.75 2.14
C ASN A 82 -8.20 16.05 3.08
N THR A 83 -8.46 14.80 3.47
CA THR A 83 -7.56 14.03 4.32
C THR A 83 -6.54 13.31 3.45
N ASN A 84 -5.33 13.86 3.42
CA ASN A 84 -4.22 13.22 2.73
C ASN A 84 -3.74 12.01 3.51
N PHE A 85 -3.48 10.92 2.78
CA PHE A 85 -2.91 9.68 3.29
C PHE A 85 -3.73 9.11 4.46
N LEU A 86 -4.52 8.09 4.18
CA LEU A 86 -5.03 7.21 5.23
C LEU A 86 -4.11 6.00 5.34
N ASN A 87 -4.38 5.12 6.30
CA ASN A 87 -3.85 3.76 6.34
C ASN A 87 -4.38 2.91 5.18
N PHE A 88 -4.15 3.36 3.95
CA PHE A 88 -4.64 2.84 2.69
C PHE A 88 -6.17 2.80 2.62
N HIS A 89 -6.80 1.62 2.70
CA HIS A 89 -8.26 1.48 2.66
C HIS A 89 -8.95 1.84 3.98
N GLY A 90 -8.17 2.02 5.05
CA GLY A 90 -8.48 2.77 6.25
C GLY A 90 -9.39 2.08 7.26
N ALA A 91 -10.48 1.49 6.82
CA ALA A 91 -11.44 0.83 7.70
C ALA A 91 -10.87 -0.47 8.27
N LYS A 92 -10.98 -0.73 9.59
CA LYS A 92 -10.43 -1.97 10.22
C LYS A 92 -10.77 -3.29 9.51
N LYS A 93 -11.93 -3.34 8.86
CA LYS A 93 -12.41 -4.51 8.09
C LYS A 93 -11.63 -4.79 6.79
N SER A 94 -10.89 -3.81 6.25
CA SER A 94 -9.94 -4.03 5.13
C SER A 94 -8.78 -4.92 5.57
N MET A 95 -8.46 -4.88 6.86
CA MET A 95 -7.34 -5.57 7.49
C MET A 95 -5.96 -5.07 7.02
N ASP A 96 -5.83 -3.76 6.75
CA ASP A 96 -4.53 -3.15 6.36
C ASP A 96 -3.43 -3.42 7.41
N TYR A 97 -3.80 -3.66 8.68
CA TYR A 97 -2.87 -4.08 9.74
C TYR A 97 -2.12 -5.40 9.45
N ARG A 98 -2.69 -6.29 8.63
CA ARG A 98 -2.01 -7.52 8.20
C ARG A 98 -0.85 -7.21 7.28
N LEU A 99 -1.10 -6.29 6.32
CA LEU A 99 -0.06 -5.77 5.45
C LEU A 99 1.00 -5.02 6.28
N ALA A 100 0.57 -4.14 7.21
CA ALA A 100 1.47 -3.42 8.11
C ALA A 100 2.41 -4.39 8.87
N ALA A 101 1.86 -5.44 9.47
CA ALA A 101 2.65 -6.43 10.20
C ALA A 101 3.66 -7.17 9.31
N ALA A 102 3.27 -7.50 8.08
CA ALA A 102 4.13 -8.20 7.14
C ALA A 102 5.26 -7.32 6.58
N LEU A 103 5.05 -6.00 6.47
CA LEU A 103 6.05 -5.05 5.97
C LEU A 103 6.96 -4.50 7.08
N TYR A 104 6.54 -4.58 8.35
CA TYR A 104 7.31 -4.05 9.47
C TYR A 104 8.73 -4.63 9.53
N ASN A 105 9.74 -3.75 9.70
CA ASN A 105 11.17 -4.06 9.65
C ASN A 105 11.65 -4.68 8.32
N THR A 106 11.04 -4.30 7.19
CA THR A 106 11.52 -4.64 5.84
C THR A 106 11.78 -3.38 5.03
N ASP A 107 12.51 -3.49 3.91
CA ASP A 107 12.77 -2.36 3.01
C ASP A 107 11.51 -1.82 2.32
N MET A 108 10.37 -2.52 2.43
CA MET A 108 9.07 -2.03 1.97
C MET A 108 8.33 -1.19 3.02
N TRP A 109 8.84 -1.09 4.26
CA TRP A 109 8.30 -0.14 5.22
C TRP A 109 8.63 1.29 4.77
N GLY A 110 7.61 2.12 4.58
CA GLY A 110 7.75 3.44 3.95
C GLY A 110 7.70 3.44 2.43
N ALA A 111 7.34 2.33 1.79
CA ALA A 111 7.01 2.30 0.36
C ALA A 111 5.79 3.17 0.03
N PHE A 112 5.68 3.65 -1.20
CA PHE A 112 4.47 4.35 -1.68
C PHE A 112 3.36 3.33 -1.93
N MET A 113 2.09 3.70 -1.73
CA MET A 113 0.94 2.83 -1.96
C MET A 113 -0.14 3.56 -2.75
N THR A 114 -0.80 2.85 -3.64
CA THR A 114 -1.94 3.36 -4.41
C THR A 114 -2.80 2.20 -4.94
N ASP A 115 -3.92 2.50 -5.58
CA ASP A 115 -4.78 1.51 -6.25
C ASP A 115 -4.63 1.60 -7.78
N LEU A 116 -4.74 0.45 -8.45
CA LEU A 116 -4.59 0.38 -9.91
C LEU A 116 -5.73 1.08 -10.66
N THR A 117 -6.96 0.99 -10.17
CA THR A 117 -8.12 1.63 -10.81
C THR A 117 -8.95 2.43 -9.80
N PRO A 118 -9.50 3.59 -10.20
CA PRO A 118 -10.33 4.42 -9.32
C PRO A 118 -11.74 3.85 -9.09
N VAL A 119 -12.08 2.72 -9.72
CA VAL A 119 -13.41 2.09 -9.60
C VAL A 119 -13.69 1.68 -8.15
N ILE A 120 -14.71 2.30 -7.55
CA ILE A 120 -15.16 1.94 -6.20
C ILE A 120 -16.05 0.70 -6.28
N GLU A 121 -15.54 -0.45 -5.83
CA GLU A 121 -16.26 -1.73 -5.84
C GLU A 121 -15.67 -2.68 -4.78
N SER A 122 -16.53 -3.29 -3.96
CA SER A 122 -16.08 -4.21 -2.91
C SER A 122 -15.85 -5.63 -3.40
N ASP A 123 -16.49 -6.03 -4.51
CA ASP A 123 -16.31 -7.34 -5.12
C ASP A 123 -15.26 -7.26 -6.24
N SER A 124 -14.03 -7.64 -5.93
CA SER A 124 -12.89 -7.60 -6.87
C SER A 124 -13.14 -8.37 -8.17
N ARG A 125 -14.08 -9.32 -8.21
CA ARG A 125 -14.41 -10.07 -9.44
C ARG A 125 -15.16 -9.23 -10.47
N LYS A 126 -15.71 -8.10 -10.07
CA LYS A 126 -16.40 -7.14 -10.94
C LYS A 126 -15.47 -6.04 -11.44
N VAL A 127 -14.24 -6.00 -10.94
CA VAL A 127 -13.24 -5.01 -11.31
C VAL A 127 -12.33 -5.64 -12.35
N ASN A 128 -12.29 -5.03 -13.53
CA ASN A 128 -11.46 -5.50 -14.65
C ASN A 128 -10.52 -4.36 -15.06
N PRO A 129 -9.31 -4.30 -14.46
CA PRO A 129 -8.33 -3.29 -14.85
C PRO A 129 -7.95 -3.45 -16.32
N SER A 130 -7.91 -2.31 -17.01
CA SER A 130 -7.57 -2.20 -18.41
C SER A 130 -6.10 -1.80 -18.60
N GLN A 131 -5.63 -1.84 -19.84
CA GLN A 131 -4.34 -1.25 -20.22
C GLN A 131 -4.32 0.27 -19.93
N GLU A 132 -5.45 0.96 -20.05
CA GLU A 132 -5.58 2.39 -19.74
C GLU A 132 -5.40 2.66 -18.24
N ASP A 133 -5.94 1.82 -17.36
CA ASP A 133 -5.73 1.93 -15.91
C ASP A 133 -4.23 1.82 -15.56
N VAL A 134 -3.52 0.84 -16.15
CA VAL A 134 -2.07 0.69 -15.95
C VAL A 134 -1.30 1.88 -16.51
N ALA A 135 -1.67 2.40 -17.69
CA ALA A 135 -1.04 3.58 -18.27
C ALA A 135 -1.25 4.84 -17.41
N ASN A 136 -2.43 5.00 -16.83
CA ASN A 136 -2.76 6.10 -15.91
C ASN A 136 -1.97 5.99 -14.60
N LEU A 137 -1.85 4.78 -14.04
CA LEU A 137 -1.00 4.52 -12.89
C LEU A 137 0.46 4.90 -13.19
N GLU A 138 1.04 4.40 -14.27
CA GLU A 138 2.43 4.71 -14.65
C GLU A 138 2.65 6.22 -14.82
N LYS A 139 1.70 6.91 -15.45
CA LYS A 139 1.71 8.37 -15.59
C LYS A 139 1.66 9.08 -14.24
N HIS A 140 0.78 8.65 -13.33
CA HIS A 140 0.66 9.20 -11.98
C HIS A 140 1.97 9.05 -11.19
N LEU A 141 2.61 7.88 -11.25
CA LEU A 141 3.92 7.65 -10.63
C LEU A 141 5.01 8.57 -11.22
N ASP A 142 4.99 8.79 -12.54
CA ASP A 142 5.92 9.72 -13.20
C ASP A 142 5.67 11.18 -12.79
N GLU A 143 4.41 11.60 -12.67
CA GLU A 143 4.01 12.95 -12.22
C GLU A 143 4.39 13.20 -10.74
N LEU A 144 4.41 12.14 -9.93
CA LEU A 144 4.95 12.16 -8.56
C LEU A 144 6.49 12.08 -8.50
N ASN A 145 7.18 11.99 -9.65
CA ASN A 145 8.63 11.80 -9.73
C ASN A 145 9.14 10.52 -9.04
N ILE A 146 8.32 9.47 -8.96
CA ILE A 146 8.75 8.16 -8.49
C ILE A 146 9.64 7.51 -9.57
N PRO A 147 10.85 7.03 -9.23
CA PRO A 147 11.78 6.49 -10.22
C PRO A 147 11.16 5.41 -11.12
N ALA A 148 11.50 5.42 -12.41
CA ALA A 148 11.17 4.33 -13.33
C ALA A 148 11.84 2.99 -12.92
N THR A 149 12.85 3.03 -12.06
CA THR A 149 13.51 1.86 -11.47
C THR A 149 12.77 1.30 -10.25
N ALA A 150 11.75 1.99 -9.74
CA ALA A 150 10.94 1.48 -8.63
C ALA A 150 10.22 0.20 -9.06
N THR A 151 10.20 -0.80 -8.19
CA THR A 151 9.48 -2.05 -8.41
C THR A 151 8.04 -1.90 -7.95
N ILE A 152 7.10 -2.22 -8.83
CA ILE A 152 5.68 -2.34 -8.49
C ILE A 152 5.47 -3.69 -7.78
N VAL A 153 4.90 -3.61 -6.58
CA VAL A 153 4.50 -4.76 -5.77
C VAL A 153 2.98 -4.89 -5.88
N ALA A 154 2.52 -5.74 -6.80
CA ALA A 154 1.11 -6.03 -6.97
C ALA A 154 0.56 -6.76 -5.74
N VAL A 155 -0.46 -6.18 -5.11
CA VAL A 155 -1.13 -6.75 -3.95
C VAL A 155 -2.30 -7.62 -4.43
N GLY A 156 -2.06 -8.92 -4.58
CA GLY A 156 -3.04 -9.89 -5.06
C GLY A 156 -2.97 -10.20 -6.56
N ASN A 157 -3.61 -11.29 -6.96
CA ASN A 157 -3.51 -11.83 -8.31
C ASN A 157 -4.21 -10.96 -9.37
N ALA A 158 -5.29 -10.26 -9.01
CA ALA A 158 -6.07 -9.45 -9.94
C ALA A 158 -5.28 -8.23 -10.42
N SER A 159 -4.66 -7.48 -9.49
CA SER A 159 -3.76 -6.37 -9.83
C SER A 159 -2.53 -6.89 -10.57
N ASN A 160 -1.93 -8.00 -10.11
CA ASN A 160 -0.76 -8.59 -10.78
C ASN A 160 -1.03 -8.93 -12.24
N LYS A 161 -2.20 -9.53 -12.55
CA LYS A 161 -2.50 -9.94 -13.93
C LYS A 161 -2.40 -8.76 -14.91
N ALA A 162 -3.00 -7.62 -14.57
CA ALA A 162 -2.95 -6.43 -15.42
C ALA A 162 -1.57 -5.76 -15.42
N LEU A 163 -0.95 -5.64 -14.24
CA LEU A 163 0.37 -5.02 -14.10
C LEU A 163 1.45 -5.81 -14.83
N ALA A 164 1.50 -7.13 -14.69
CA ALA A 164 2.50 -7.97 -15.37
C ALA A 164 2.35 -7.96 -16.90
N GLU A 165 1.17 -7.63 -17.43
CA GLU A 165 0.92 -7.56 -18.86
C GLU A 165 1.27 -6.17 -19.44
N TYR A 166 0.97 -5.09 -18.73
CA TYR A 166 1.02 -3.74 -19.30
C TYR A 166 1.98 -2.75 -18.62
N ALA A 167 2.50 -3.06 -17.42
CA ALA A 167 3.39 -2.14 -16.71
C ALA A 167 4.76 -2.06 -17.39
N LYS A 168 5.38 -0.89 -17.28
CA LYS A 168 6.74 -0.63 -17.77
C LYS A 168 7.77 -0.89 -16.68
N ARG A 169 7.39 -0.65 -15.42
CA ARG A 169 8.22 -0.94 -14.24
C ARG A 169 8.27 -2.45 -13.96
N ASN A 170 9.30 -2.90 -13.26
CA ASN A 170 9.38 -4.29 -12.80
C ASN A 170 8.19 -4.60 -11.89
N VAL A 171 7.56 -5.77 -12.07
CA VAL A 171 6.39 -6.20 -11.28
C VAL A 171 6.71 -7.47 -10.50
N VAL A 172 6.44 -7.42 -9.20
CA VAL A 172 6.43 -8.57 -8.29
C VAL A 172 5.07 -8.65 -7.61
N THR A 173 4.78 -9.78 -6.94
CA THR A 173 3.48 -9.99 -6.29
C THR A 173 3.62 -10.48 -4.87
N ILE A 174 2.75 -9.95 -4.02
CA ILE A 174 2.44 -10.48 -2.70
C ILE A 174 0.96 -10.89 -2.61
N PRO A 175 0.60 -11.84 -1.75
CA PRO A 175 -0.81 -12.17 -1.50
C PRO A 175 -1.62 -10.95 -1.01
N HIS A 176 -2.91 -10.91 -1.34
CA HIS A 176 -3.81 -9.87 -0.87
C HIS A 176 -4.13 -10.04 0.62
N TYR A 177 -4.12 -8.95 1.40
CA TYR A 177 -4.22 -9.00 2.87
C TYR A 177 -5.65 -9.08 3.43
N SER A 178 -6.66 -8.75 2.61
CA SER A 178 -8.08 -8.79 3.02
C SER A 178 -8.50 -10.09 3.69
N GLY A 179 -9.43 -9.98 4.64
CA GLY A 179 -10.06 -11.11 5.33
C GLY A 179 -10.79 -12.08 4.41
N ALA A 180 -11.17 -11.65 3.20
CA ALA A 180 -11.75 -12.53 2.19
C ALA A 180 -10.73 -13.53 1.61
N ASN A 181 -9.44 -13.25 1.73
CA ASN A 181 -8.39 -14.16 1.30
C ASN A 181 -8.10 -15.22 2.38
N GLY A 182 -8.73 -16.38 2.26
CA GLY A 182 -8.48 -17.54 3.14
C GLY A 182 -7.07 -18.13 3.04
N HIS A 183 -6.25 -17.69 2.09
CA HIS A 183 -4.86 -18.14 1.90
C HIS A 183 -3.82 -17.21 2.51
N TRP A 184 -4.24 -16.12 3.17
CA TRP A 184 -3.32 -15.25 3.88
C TRP A 184 -2.63 -16.01 5.02
N ASN A 185 -1.30 -15.93 5.06
CA ASN A 185 -0.47 -16.48 6.13
C ASN A 185 0.69 -15.51 6.38
N ALA A 186 0.74 -14.94 7.58
CA ALA A 186 1.68 -13.89 7.94
C ALA A 186 3.14 -14.29 7.69
N GLU A 187 3.53 -15.50 8.09
CA GLU A 187 4.91 -16.01 7.94
C GLU A 187 5.31 -16.13 6.46
N LYS A 188 4.46 -16.75 5.65
CA LYS A 188 4.72 -16.92 4.21
C LYS A 188 4.78 -15.58 3.48
N VAL A 189 3.93 -14.64 3.85
CA VAL A 189 3.91 -13.30 3.23
C VAL A 189 5.14 -12.50 3.65
N HIS A 190 5.51 -12.52 4.94
CA HIS A 190 6.71 -11.83 5.41
C HIS A 190 7.97 -12.42 4.76
N ALA A 191 8.09 -13.75 4.66
CA ALA A 191 9.19 -14.41 3.96
C ALA A 191 9.25 -14.02 2.47
N LYS A 192 8.10 -13.92 1.79
CA LYS A 192 7.99 -13.44 0.40
C LYS A 192 8.49 -11.99 0.26
N ILE A 193 8.12 -11.11 1.19
CA ILE A 193 8.59 -9.71 1.20
C ILE A 193 10.10 -9.66 1.40
N LEU A 194 10.65 -10.44 2.33
CA LEU A 194 12.09 -10.56 2.55
C LEU A 194 12.82 -11.16 1.34
N GLU A 195 12.18 -12.00 0.54
CA GLU A 195 12.76 -12.51 -0.71
C GLU A 195 12.85 -11.43 -1.79
N ILE A 196 11.83 -10.59 -1.91
CA ILE A 196 11.76 -9.50 -2.89
C ILE A 196 12.75 -8.36 -2.55
N THR A 197 13.02 -8.15 -1.27
CA THR A 197 13.84 -7.04 -0.75
C THR A 197 15.34 -7.38 -0.59
N LYS A 198 15.76 -8.57 -1.04
CA LYS A 198 17.17 -9.00 -1.01
C LYS A 198 18.02 -8.38 -2.11
#